data_AF-H2YVG4-F1
#
_entry.id   AF-H2YVG4-F1
#
_cell.length_a   1.000
_cell.length_b   1.000
_cell.length_c   1.000
_cell.angle_alpha   90.00
_cell.angle_beta   90.00
_cell.angle_gamma   90.00
#
_symmetry.space_group_name_H-M   'P 1'
#
loop_
_entity.id
_entity.type
_entity.pdbx_description
1 polymer ?
#
loop_
_entity_poly.entity_id
_entity_poly.type
_entity_poly.pdbx_seq_one_letter_code
_entity_poly.pdbx_strand_id
1 'polypeptide(L)'
;MQSKLYPLQENYEADYELVERNQLTTDSISVNSPTKIDLSAPALSRPADRPLNGIGERGDPVVLGNLTKDEKRRKQELWDIYGINHFLSDKISLHRALREFRHPLCVDRSPFNYKKLPNTSVIIVFYNEGWSTLLRTIYSVLHNTPDILLEEIILIDDGSTIDNLGKELHDYIANLPKIKLIRTGRREGLMRARLLGLAQAVGEVVAFVDCHCECTHGWLEPLLEGI
;
A
#
# COMPACT_ATOMS: atom_id res chain seq x y z
N MET A 1 20.95 -37.06 18.68
CA MET A 1 19.83 -36.49 17.91
C MET A 1 20.42 -35.55 16.86
N GLN A 2 20.58 -36.03 15.62
CA GLN A 2 21.07 -35.22 14.52
C GLN A 2 19.97 -34.24 14.08
N SER A 3 20.28 -32.95 14.12
CA SER A 3 19.48 -31.89 13.51
C SER A 3 19.48 -32.08 12.00
N LYS A 4 18.34 -32.45 11.42
CA LYS A 4 18.14 -32.38 9.97
C LYS A 4 18.06 -30.89 9.61
N LEU A 5 19.18 -30.33 9.13
CA LEU A 5 19.10 -29.17 8.25
C LEU A 5 18.45 -29.66 6.95
N TYR A 6 17.29 -29.08 6.63
CA TYR A 6 16.71 -29.23 5.30
C TYR A 6 17.58 -28.44 4.32
N PRO A 7 18.08 -29.06 3.24
CA PRO A 7 18.84 -28.33 2.24
C PRO A 7 17.92 -27.30 1.57
N LEU A 8 18.40 -26.05 1.48
CA LEU A 8 17.82 -25.06 0.57
C LEU A 8 17.93 -25.66 -0.83
N GLN A 9 16.79 -26.02 -1.42
CA GLN A 9 16.76 -26.47 -2.81
C GLN A 9 17.18 -25.28 -3.68
N GLU A 10 18.38 -25.38 -4.25
CA GLU A 10 18.77 -24.69 -5.46
C GLU A 10 17.74 -25.03 -6.55
N ASN A 11 17.32 -24.01 -7.31
CA ASN A 11 16.27 -24.00 -8.35
C ASN A 11 14.86 -23.62 -7.85
N TYR A 12 14.72 -22.35 -7.42
CA TYR A 12 13.43 -21.64 -7.46
C TYR A 12 13.44 -20.67 -8.65
N GLU A 13 13.40 -21.20 -9.87
CA GLU A 13 12.82 -20.45 -10.99
C GLU A 13 11.31 -20.66 -10.91
N ALA A 14 10.65 -19.85 -10.08
CA ALA A 14 9.22 -19.65 -10.28
C ALA A 14 9.10 -18.70 -11.47
N ASP A 15 8.27 -19.06 -12.45
CA ASP A 15 7.88 -18.19 -13.56
C ASP A 15 7.11 -17.00 -12.98
N TYR A 16 7.84 -16.00 -12.48
CA TYR A 16 7.28 -14.76 -11.99
C TYR A 16 6.92 -13.89 -13.19
N GLU A 17 5.64 -13.56 -13.32
CA GLU A 17 5.21 -12.56 -14.30
C GLU A 17 5.62 -11.18 -13.78
N LEU A 18 6.79 -10.72 -14.21
CA LEU A 18 7.25 -9.34 -14.01
C LEU A 18 6.55 -8.44 -15.01
N VAL A 19 5.67 -7.58 -14.51
CA VAL A 19 5.00 -6.59 -15.35
C VAL A 19 5.87 -5.33 -15.42
N GLU A 20 6.62 -5.19 -16.50
CA GLU A 20 7.37 -3.96 -16.80
C GLU A 20 6.46 -2.90 -17.47
N ARG A 21 6.74 -1.62 -17.20
CA ARG A 21 5.98 -0.47 -17.71
C ARG A 21 5.99 -0.41 -19.25
N ASN A 22 4.86 -0.03 -19.84
CA ASN A 22 4.87 0.62 -21.15
C ASN A 22 5.42 2.05 -21.01
N GLN A 23 6.45 2.37 -21.79
CA GLN A 23 7.06 3.70 -21.85
C GLN A 23 6.02 4.73 -22.34
N LEU A 24 5.59 5.64 -21.47
CA LEU A 24 4.90 6.86 -21.89
C LEU A 24 5.94 7.83 -22.47
N THR A 25 5.71 8.21 -23.71
CA THR A 25 6.49 9.19 -24.49
C THR A 25 6.51 10.54 -23.78
N THR A 26 7.71 11.11 -23.61
CA THR A 26 7.94 12.43 -23.04
C THR A 26 7.49 13.52 -24.03
N ASP A 27 6.27 14.02 -23.89
CA ASP A 27 5.89 15.27 -24.54
C ASP A 27 6.25 16.48 -23.67
N SER A 28 6.83 17.46 -24.34
CA SER A 28 7.56 18.62 -23.83
C SER A 28 6.82 19.44 -22.77
N ILE A 29 7.39 19.51 -21.57
CA ILE A 29 7.03 20.51 -20.55
C ILE A 29 7.95 21.73 -20.73
N SER A 30 7.34 22.87 -21.05
CA SER A 30 7.97 24.19 -21.08
C SER A 30 8.49 24.57 -19.68
N VAL A 31 9.80 24.80 -19.58
CA VAL A 31 10.49 25.21 -18.35
C VAL A 31 10.14 26.66 -18.02
N ASN A 32 9.57 26.92 -16.85
CA ASN A 32 9.49 28.26 -16.27
C ASN A 32 9.77 28.25 -14.75
N SER A 33 10.87 28.92 -14.37
CA SER A 33 11.30 29.36 -13.00
C SER A 33 11.76 28.27 -12.01
N PRO A 34 12.80 28.53 -11.17
CA PRO A 34 13.27 27.58 -10.16
C PRO A 34 12.33 27.62 -8.95
N THR A 35 11.18 26.94 -9.06
CA THR A 35 10.39 26.58 -7.88
C THR A 35 11.25 25.69 -6.99
N LYS A 36 11.44 26.08 -5.73
CA LYS A 36 12.02 25.18 -4.72
C LYS A 36 11.21 23.88 -4.74
N ILE A 37 11.85 22.78 -5.11
CA ILE A 37 11.22 21.46 -5.13
C ILE A 37 10.84 21.11 -3.69
N ASP A 38 9.55 20.89 -3.44
CA ASP A 38 9.08 20.40 -2.16
C ASP A 38 9.40 18.90 -2.04
N LEU A 39 10.47 18.59 -1.29
CA LEU A 39 10.91 17.21 -1.07
C LEU A 39 10.00 16.43 -0.12
N SER A 40 9.07 17.10 0.56
CA SER A 40 8.07 16.44 1.42
C SER A 40 6.81 16.03 0.66
N ALA A 41 6.68 16.43 -0.62
CA ALA A 41 5.53 16.11 -1.45
C ALA A 41 5.36 14.58 -1.59
N PRO A 42 4.12 14.06 -1.46
CA PRO A 42 3.88 12.62 -1.51
C PRO A 42 4.04 12.04 -2.93
N ALA A 43 4.28 10.74 -3.01
CA ALA A 43 4.35 10.01 -4.29
C ALA A 43 3.06 10.13 -5.13
N LEU A 44 1.91 10.27 -4.47
CA LEU A 44 0.65 10.62 -5.13
C LEU A 44 -0.13 11.60 -4.26
N SER A 45 -0.51 12.75 -4.82
CA SER A 45 -1.39 13.68 -4.12
C SER A 45 -2.81 13.11 -3.98
N ARG A 46 -3.47 13.38 -2.84
CA ARG A 46 -4.88 13.03 -2.67
C ARG A 46 -5.75 13.83 -3.66
N PRO A 47 -6.83 13.25 -4.20
CA PRO A 47 -7.74 13.98 -5.07
C PRO A 47 -8.30 15.24 -4.40
N ALA A 48 -8.24 16.37 -5.11
CA ALA A 48 -8.67 17.68 -4.59
C ALA A 48 -10.19 17.78 -4.40
N ASP A 49 -10.95 17.02 -5.18
CA ASP A 49 -12.40 16.92 -5.18
C ASP A 49 -12.96 15.91 -4.16
N ARG A 50 -12.10 15.28 -3.35
CA ARG A 50 -12.53 14.31 -2.34
C ARG A 50 -13.48 14.94 -1.31
N PRO A 51 -14.52 14.23 -0.86
CA PRO A 51 -15.45 14.75 0.15
C PRO A 51 -14.78 14.84 1.53
N LEU A 52 -14.48 16.06 2.00
CA LEU A 52 -13.83 16.31 3.30
C LEU A 52 -14.72 15.98 4.52
N ASN A 53 -16.01 15.78 4.29
CA ASN A 53 -17.01 15.34 5.27
C ASN A 53 -17.60 13.96 4.88
N GLY A 54 -16.86 13.18 4.10
CA GLY A 54 -17.26 11.84 3.69
C GLY A 54 -17.36 10.86 4.86
N ILE A 55 -18.05 9.74 4.62
CA ILE A 55 -18.20 8.67 5.61
C ILE A 55 -16.81 8.14 6.01
N GLY A 56 -16.52 8.19 7.32
CA GLY A 56 -15.27 7.68 7.88
C GLY A 56 -14.02 8.52 7.57
N GLU A 57 -14.21 9.72 7.03
CA GLU A 57 -13.14 10.70 6.81
C GLU A 57 -12.46 11.07 8.14
N ARG A 58 -11.17 11.44 8.11
CA ARG A 58 -10.33 11.69 9.31
C ARG A 58 -10.19 10.50 10.28
N GLY A 59 -10.64 9.32 9.87
CA GLY A 59 -10.75 8.14 10.73
C GLY A 59 -11.84 8.29 11.79
N ASP A 60 -12.90 9.04 11.51
CA ASP A 60 -14.05 9.15 12.40
C ASP A 60 -14.87 7.85 12.42
N PRO A 61 -15.43 7.46 13.58
CA PRO A 61 -16.22 6.24 13.68
C PRO A 61 -17.52 6.38 12.87
N VAL A 62 -17.87 5.32 12.14
CA VAL A 62 -19.11 5.27 11.36
C VAL A 62 -20.05 4.25 11.96
N VAL A 63 -21.22 4.73 12.37
CA VAL A 63 -22.33 3.88 12.77
C VAL A 63 -23.31 3.80 11.60
N LEU A 64 -23.45 2.61 11.03
CA LEU A 64 -24.45 2.37 10.00
C LEU A 64 -25.85 2.50 10.62
N GLY A 65 -26.71 3.31 10.00
CA GLY A 65 -28.11 3.48 10.41
C GLY A 65 -28.97 2.26 10.11
N ASN A 66 -30.26 2.48 9.88
CA ASN A 66 -31.21 1.41 9.57
C ASN A 66 -30.90 0.77 8.22
N LEU A 67 -30.18 -0.35 8.25
CA LEU A 67 -29.90 -1.19 7.08
C LEU A 67 -31.15 -1.97 6.66
N THR A 68 -31.36 -2.08 5.35
CA THR A 68 -32.35 -2.98 4.76
C THR A 68 -32.03 -4.45 5.09
N LYS A 69 -32.99 -5.36 4.89
CA LYS A 69 -32.77 -6.80 5.11
C LYS A 69 -31.63 -7.33 4.23
N ASP A 70 -31.56 -6.89 2.98
CA ASP A 70 -30.51 -7.29 2.05
C ASP A 70 -29.13 -6.75 2.44
N GLU A 71 -29.05 -5.49 2.87
CA GLU A 71 -27.78 -4.93 3.37
C GLU A 71 -27.29 -5.62 4.64
N LYS A 72 -28.21 -5.99 5.55
CA LYS A 72 -27.85 -6.78 6.75
C LYS A 72 -27.29 -8.14 6.37
N ARG A 73 -27.93 -8.82 5.41
CA ARG A 73 -27.44 -10.11 4.87
C ARG A 73 -26.06 -9.93 4.25
N ARG A 74 -25.89 -8.95 3.36
CA ARG A 74 -24.62 -8.69 2.68
C ARG A 74 -23.50 -8.34 3.65
N LYS A 75 -23.81 -7.52 4.67
CA LYS A 75 -22.88 -7.19 5.75
C LYS A 75 -22.42 -8.46 6.48
N GLN A 76 -23.33 -9.39 6.79
CA GLN A 76 -22.99 -10.64 7.46
C GLN A 76 -22.14 -11.54 6.56
N GLU A 77 -22.51 -11.73 5.29
CA GLU A 77 -21.72 -12.52 4.32
C GLU A 77 -20.28 -12.01 4.23
N LEU A 78 -20.11 -10.70 4.12
CA LEU A 78 -18.80 -10.07 4.03
C LEU A 78 -18.01 -10.17 5.35
N TRP A 79 -18.69 -10.15 6.50
CA TRP A 79 -18.07 -10.40 7.79
C TRP A 79 -17.55 -11.83 7.90
N ASP A 80 -18.33 -12.81 7.43
CA ASP A 80 -17.97 -14.23 7.50
C ASP A 80 -16.77 -14.55 6.58
N ILE A 81 -16.62 -13.83 5.46
CA ILE A 81 -15.50 -13.99 4.51
C ILE A 81 -14.23 -13.32 5.02
N TYR A 82 -14.31 -12.03 5.41
CA TYR A 82 -13.13 -11.21 5.68
C TYR A 82 -12.80 -11.02 7.16
N GLY A 83 -13.70 -11.43 8.08
CA GLY A 83 -13.53 -11.24 9.52
C GLY A 83 -13.62 -9.78 10.00
N ILE A 84 -13.99 -8.86 9.11
CA ILE A 84 -14.13 -7.42 9.36
C ILE A 84 -15.40 -6.88 8.70
N ASN A 85 -15.81 -5.67 9.07
CA ASN A 85 -16.97 -5.00 8.44
C ASN A 85 -16.62 -4.47 7.05
N HIS A 86 -16.35 -5.37 6.10
CA HIS A 86 -15.97 -5.02 4.73
C HIS A 86 -17.11 -4.28 4.01
N PHE A 87 -18.37 -4.58 4.34
CA PHE A 87 -19.53 -3.83 3.83
C PHE A 87 -19.44 -2.32 4.12
N LEU A 88 -18.94 -1.95 5.31
CA LEU A 88 -18.67 -0.55 5.64
C LEU A 88 -17.40 -0.05 4.95
N SER A 89 -16.35 -0.88 4.89
CA SER A 89 -15.12 -0.52 4.17
C SER A 89 -15.41 -0.11 2.73
N ASP A 90 -16.30 -0.80 2.02
CA ASP A 90 -16.67 -0.48 0.63
C ASP A 90 -17.37 0.89 0.48
N LYS A 91 -17.91 1.43 1.57
CA LYS A 91 -18.56 2.76 1.60
C LYS A 91 -17.61 3.88 2.03
N ILE A 92 -16.44 3.53 2.56
CA ILE A 92 -15.42 4.49 3.02
C ILE A 92 -14.45 4.73 1.86
N SER A 93 -14.15 6.00 1.60
CA SER A 93 -13.21 6.40 0.55
C SER A 93 -11.88 5.66 0.65
N LEU A 94 -11.33 5.25 -0.51
CA LEU A 94 -9.97 4.73 -0.62
C LEU A 94 -8.91 5.83 -0.35
N HIS A 95 -9.30 7.09 -0.50
CA HIS A 95 -8.44 8.26 -0.33
C HIS A 95 -8.74 9.05 0.95
N ARG A 96 -9.40 8.45 1.95
CA ARG A 96 -9.67 9.14 3.22
C ARG A 96 -8.37 9.57 3.90
N ALA A 97 -8.34 10.76 4.48
CA ALA A 97 -7.25 11.17 5.33
C ALA A 97 -7.49 10.68 6.77
N LEU A 98 -6.43 10.62 7.56
CA LEU A 98 -6.52 10.41 8.99
C LEU A 98 -6.33 11.75 9.71
N ARG A 99 -6.91 11.89 10.90
CA ARG A 99 -6.60 13.04 11.77
C ARG A 99 -5.14 13.00 12.20
N GLU A 100 -4.62 14.15 12.59
CA GLU A 100 -3.32 14.22 13.26
C GLU A 100 -3.44 13.58 14.65
N PHE A 101 -2.78 12.44 14.83
CA PHE A 101 -2.73 11.70 16.09
C PHE A 101 -1.40 11.90 16.84
N ARG A 102 -0.40 12.46 16.18
CA ARG A 102 0.94 12.60 16.74
C ARG A 102 0.95 13.67 17.83
N HIS A 103 1.84 13.49 18.79
CA HIS A 103 2.12 14.51 19.79
C HIS A 103 2.66 15.80 19.12
N PRO A 104 2.32 17.01 19.61
CA PRO A 104 2.80 18.26 19.00
C PRO A 104 4.31 18.31 18.75
N LEU A 105 5.12 17.79 19.68
CA LEU A 105 6.58 17.69 19.50
C LEU A 105 7.02 16.88 18.26
N CYS A 106 6.23 15.89 17.83
CA CYS A 106 6.52 15.16 16.59
C CYS A 106 6.16 15.99 15.34
N VAL A 107 5.12 16.81 15.44
CA VAL A 107 4.69 17.72 14.36
C VAL A 107 5.70 18.85 14.21
N ASP A 108 6.12 19.44 15.32
CA ASP A 108 7.08 20.56 15.38
C ASP A 108 8.50 20.14 14.96
N ARG A 109 8.81 18.84 14.99
CA ARG A 109 10.10 18.31 14.54
C ARG A 109 10.27 18.36 13.01
N SER A 110 9.18 18.42 12.23
CA SER A 110 9.26 18.60 10.78
C SER A 110 9.84 19.99 10.46
N PRO A 111 11.00 20.10 9.78
CA PRO A 111 11.35 19.33 8.59
C PRO A 111 12.56 18.39 8.74
N PHE A 112 12.43 17.17 8.19
CA PHE A 112 13.54 16.24 8.04
C PHE A 112 14.50 16.65 6.92
N ASN A 113 15.76 16.21 6.98
CA ASN A 113 16.69 16.36 5.86
C ASN A 113 16.49 15.23 4.84
N TYR A 114 15.46 15.35 4.01
CA TYR A 114 15.07 14.35 3.01
C TYR A 114 16.21 13.87 2.09
N LYS A 115 17.23 14.70 1.83
CA LYS A 115 18.38 14.32 0.98
C LYS A 115 19.37 13.36 1.67
N LYS A 116 19.25 13.20 2.99
CA LYS A 116 20.11 12.32 3.80
C LYS A 116 19.38 11.07 4.27
N LEU A 117 18.07 10.99 4.07
CA LEU A 117 17.30 9.80 4.42
C LEU A 117 17.43 8.77 3.28
N PRO A 118 17.56 7.47 3.61
CA PRO A 118 17.57 6.41 2.60
C PRO A 118 16.21 6.29 1.90
N ASN A 119 16.18 5.83 0.65
CA ASN A 119 14.92 5.45 0.00
C ASN A 119 14.42 4.08 0.54
N THR A 120 13.15 3.76 0.26
CA THR A 120 12.47 2.59 0.83
C THR A 120 11.65 1.84 -0.21
N SER A 121 11.81 0.51 -0.26
CA SER A 121 10.84 -0.40 -0.89
C SER A 121 9.80 -0.83 0.15
N VAL A 122 8.53 -0.53 -0.12
CA VAL A 122 7.41 -0.96 0.75
C VAL A 122 6.89 -2.30 0.23
N ILE A 123 6.86 -3.33 1.07
CA ILE A 123 6.37 -4.66 0.70
C ILE A 123 5.01 -4.90 1.36
N ILE A 124 4.00 -5.19 0.53
CA ILE A 124 2.65 -5.54 0.96
C ILE A 124 2.33 -6.94 0.46
N VAL A 125 2.21 -7.90 1.38
CA VAL A 125 1.76 -9.26 1.06
C VAL A 125 0.25 -9.34 1.28
N PHE A 126 -0.46 -9.95 0.33
CA PHE A 126 -1.89 -10.19 0.45
C PHE A 126 -2.28 -11.59 0.00
N TYR A 127 -3.36 -12.09 0.59
CA TYR A 127 -4.02 -13.32 0.18
C TYR A 127 -5.52 -13.17 0.43
N ASN A 128 -6.33 -13.28 -0.62
CA ASN A 128 -7.79 -13.16 -0.53
C ASN A 128 -8.25 -11.92 0.27
N GLU A 129 -7.52 -10.82 0.12
CA GLU A 129 -7.80 -9.57 0.83
C GLU A 129 -8.97 -8.83 0.19
N GLY A 130 -9.67 -8.06 1.00
CA GLY A 130 -10.72 -7.18 0.54
C GLY A 130 -10.25 -6.12 -0.46
N TRP A 131 -11.01 -5.89 -1.53
CA TRP A 131 -10.65 -4.87 -2.53
C TRP A 131 -10.47 -3.48 -1.92
N SER A 132 -11.42 -3.07 -1.07
CA SER A 132 -11.39 -1.74 -0.47
C SER A 132 -10.30 -1.59 0.59
N THR A 133 -9.94 -2.64 1.32
CA THR A 133 -8.84 -2.62 2.30
C THR A 133 -7.47 -2.63 1.63
N LEU A 134 -7.26 -3.49 0.63
CA LEU A 134 -6.02 -3.56 -0.14
C LEU A 134 -5.71 -2.22 -0.83
N LEU A 135 -6.66 -1.69 -1.61
CA LEU A 135 -6.44 -0.45 -2.33
C LEU A 135 -6.28 0.75 -1.38
N ARG A 136 -7.02 0.79 -0.26
CA ARG A 136 -6.84 1.86 0.73
C ARG A 136 -5.45 1.82 1.35
N THR A 137 -4.87 0.64 1.55
CA THR A 137 -3.47 0.49 1.98
C THR A 137 -2.51 1.09 0.94
N ILE A 138 -2.64 0.69 -0.32
CA ILE A 138 -1.80 1.18 -1.42
C ILE A 138 -1.87 2.71 -1.52
N TYR A 139 -3.08 3.27 -1.59
CA TYR A 139 -3.26 4.71 -1.63
C TYR A 139 -2.75 5.40 -0.37
N SER A 140 -2.93 4.80 0.81
CA SER A 140 -2.44 5.38 2.05
C SER A 140 -0.91 5.48 2.07
N VAL A 141 -0.19 4.49 1.52
CA VAL A 141 1.27 4.57 1.37
C VAL A 141 1.63 5.68 0.37
N LEU A 142 1.01 5.70 -0.81
CA LEU A 142 1.29 6.70 -1.85
C LEU A 142 1.00 8.14 -1.39
N HIS A 143 -0.06 8.34 -0.60
CA HIS A 143 -0.50 9.66 -0.13
C HIS A 143 0.28 10.19 1.06
N ASN A 144 0.88 9.32 1.87
CA ASN A 144 1.55 9.72 3.12
C ASN A 144 3.05 9.45 3.12
N THR A 145 3.62 9.06 1.99
CA THR A 145 5.07 8.85 1.84
C THR A 145 5.64 9.86 0.85
N PRO A 146 6.64 10.66 1.25
CA PRO A 146 7.33 11.58 0.34
C PRO A 146 7.90 10.84 -0.88
N ASP A 147 7.73 11.42 -2.07
CA ASP A 147 8.12 10.76 -3.33
C ASP A 147 9.61 10.40 -3.37
N ILE A 148 10.46 11.27 -2.84
CA ILE A 148 11.91 11.05 -2.76
C ILE A 148 12.31 9.85 -1.88
N LEU A 149 11.47 9.46 -0.92
CA LEU A 149 11.75 8.36 0.00
C LEU A 149 11.10 7.05 -0.45
N LEU A 150 10.06 7.09 -1.29
CA LEU A 150 9.41 5.89 -1.79
C LEU A 150 10.07 5.44 -3.09
N GLU A 151 10.80 4.34 -3.08
CA GLU A 151 11.38 3.77 -4.30
C GLU A 151 10.30 3.01 -5.09
N GLU A 152 9.62 2.08 -4.40
CA GLU A 152 8.60 1.22 -4.97
C GLU A 152 7.67 0.65 -3.87
N ILE A 153 6.48 0.22 -4.29
CA ILE A 153 5.57 -0.61 -3.52
C ILE A 153 5.50 -1.96 -4.23
N ILE A 154 6.00 -2.99 -3.57
CA ILE A 154 5.97 -4.37 -4.03
C ILE A 154 4.75 -5.05 -3.44
N LEU A 155 3.78 -5.36 -4.28
CA LEU A 155 2.61 -6.15 -3.96
C LEU A 155 2.91 -7.62 -4.23
N ILE A 156 2.79 -8.47 -3.22
CA ILE A 156 2.94 -9.92 -3.36
C ILE A 156 1.58 -10.58 -3.19
N ASP A 157 1.03 -11.11 -4.28
CA ASP A 157 -0.12 -12.00 -4.25
C ASP A 157 0.34 -13.42 -3.89
N ASP A 158 0.06 -13.84 -2.65
CA ASP A 158 0.40 -15.15 -2.10
C ASP A 158 -0.62 -16.23 -2.52
N GLY A 159 -0.94 -16.28 -3.82
CA GLY A 159 -1.84 -17.28 -4.41
C GLY A 159 -3.32 -17.05 -4.10
N SER A 160 -3.79 -15.81 -4.19
CA SER A 160 -5.21 -15.47 -4.03
C SER A 160 -6.09 -16.18 -5.08
N THR A 161 -7.32 -16.49 -4.68
CA THR A 161 -8.31 -17.21 -5.48
C THR A 161 -9.55 -16.38 -5.79
N ILE A 162 -9.64 -15.14 -5.28
CA ILE A 162 -10.76 -14.24 -5.53
C ILE A 162 -10.57 -13.56 -6.90
N ASP A 163 -11.60 -13.63 -7.75
CA ASP A 163 -11.53 -13.20 -9.15
C ASP A 163 -11.04 -11.76 -9.37
N ASN A 164 -11.50 -10.82 -8.52
CA ASN A 164 -11.14 -9.40 -8.65
C ASN A 164 -9.66 -9.11 -8.32
N LEU A 165 -8.96 -10.02 -7.63
CA LEU A 165 -7.51 -9.89 -7.37
C LEU A 165 -6.64 -10.35 -8.55
N GLY A 166 -7.24 -10.92 -9.59
CA GLY A 166 -6.57 -11.30 -10.84
C GLY A 166 -6.40 -10.11 -11.78
N LYS A 167 -6.99 -10.21 -12.97
CA LYS A 167 -6.86 -9.21 -14.05
C LYS A 167 -7.36 -7.82 -13.66
N GLU A 168 -8.46 -7.75 -12.91
CA GLU A 168 -9.05 -6.47 -12.49
C GLU A 168 -8.08 -5.65 -11.61
N LEU A 169 -7.44 -6.29 -10.62
CA LEU A 169 -6.40 -5.65 -9.80
C LEU A 169 -5.22 -5.19 -10.66
N HIS A 170 -4.73 -6.06 -11.56
CA HIS A 170 -3.61 -5.75 -12.44
C HIS A 170 -3.88 -4.49 -13.28
N ASP A 171 -5.04 -4.44 -13.94
CA ASP A 171 -5.41 -3.31 -14.80
C ASP A 171 -5.65 -2.03 -13.99
N TYR A 172 -6.17 -2.16 -12.77
CA TYR A 172 -6.39 -1.04 -11.86
C TYR A 172 -5.06 -0.39 -11.43
N ILE A 173 -4.11 -1.20 -10.94
CA ILE A 173 -2.84 -0.69 -10.39
C ILE A 173 -1.83 -0.29 -11.48
N ALA A 174 -2.00 -0.73 -12.73
CA ALA A 174 -1.11 -0.37 -13.85
C ALA A 174 -1.01 1.14 -14.07
N ASN A 175 -2.03 1.90 -13.65
CA ASN A 175 -2.07 3.37 -13.75
C ASN A 175 -1.47 4.07 -12.52
N LEU A 176 -1.08 3.33 -11.47
CA LEU A 176 -0.53 3.90 -10.24
C LEU A 176 1.00 4.00 -10.33
N PRO A 177 1.59 5.07 -9.79
CA PRO A 177 3.04 5.22 -9.78
C PRO A 177 3.68 4.22 -8.81
N LYS A 178 4.91 3.79 -9.13
CA LYS A 178 5.78 3.05 -8.21
C LYS A 178 5.20 1.71 -7.71
N ILE A 179 4.25 1.09 -8.40
CA ILE A 179 3.74 -0.24 -8.04
C ILE A 179 4.43 -1.34 -8.85
N LYS A 180 4.84 -2.41 -8.17
CA LYS A 180 5.31 -3.67 -8.75
C LYS A 180 4.45 -4.81 -8.19
N LEU A 181 3.76 -5.57 -9.04
CA LEU A 181 2.98 -6.73 -8.62
C LEU A 181 3.73 -8.02 -8.95
N ILE A 182 3.84 -8.91 -7.97
CA ILE A 182 4.41 -10.25 -8.10
C ILE A 182 3.37 -11.26 -7.64
N ARG A 183 3.17 -12.33 -8.42
CA ARG A 183 2.28 -13.44 -8.07
C ARG A 183 3.09 -14.69 -7.82
N THR A 184 2.80 -15.38 -6.71
CA THR A 184 3.47 -16.65 -6.38
C THR A 184 2.89 -17.85 -7.15
N GLY A 185 1.68 -17.72 -7.71
CA GLY A 185 0.96 -18.80 -8.38
C GLY A 185 0.39 -19.89 -7.45
N ARG A 186 0.83 -19.94 -6.19
CA ARG A 186 0.34 -20.86 -5.15
C ARG A 186 0.53 -20.28 -3.76
N ARG A 187 -0.15 -20.83 -2.76
CA ARG A 187 -0.01 -20.38 -1.38
C ARG A 187 1.35 -20.79 -0.78
N GLU A 188 2.22 -19.82 -0.57
CA GLU A 188 3.55 -19.99 0.05
C GLU A 188 3.53 -19.65 1.55
N GLY A 189 2.67 -18.71 1.95
CA GLY A 189 2.56 -18.19 3.30
C GLY A 189 3.38 -16.92 3.53
N LEU A 190 2.96 -16.13 4.52
CA LEU A 190 3.43 -14.75 4.77
C LEU A 190 4.96 -14.61 4.77
N MET A 191 5.68 -15.49 5.46
CA MET A 191 7.14 -15.36 5.59
C MET A 191 7.85 -15.57 4.26
N ARG A 192 7.45 -16.58 3.47
CA ARG A 192 8.07 -16.84 2.16
C ARG A 192 7.71 -15.75 1.16
N ALA A 193 6.47 -15.28 1.18
CA ALA A 193 6.04 -14.15 0.37
C ALA A 193 6.81 -12.86 0.72
N ARG A 194 7.05 -12.58 2.01
CA ARG A 194 7.89 -11.45 2.45
C ARG A 194 9.34 -11.60 1.99
N LEU A 195 9.92 -12.80 2.08
CA LEU A 195 11.27 -13.06 1.59
C LEU A 195 11.38 -12.91 0.06
N LEU A 196 10.35 -13.32 -0.68
CA LEU A 196 10.27 -13.09 -2.13
C LEU A 196 10.25 -11.59 -2.45
N GLY A 197 9.41 -10.82 -1.76
CA GLY A 197 9.41 -9.36 -1.93
C GLY A 197 10.75 -8.73 -1.57
N LEU A 198 11.40 -9.21 -0.50
CA LEU A 198 12.71 -8.72 -0.07
C LEU A 198 13.79 -8.98 -1.12
N ALA A 199 13.78 -10.16 -1.75
CA ALA A 199 14.72 -10.51 -2.82
C ALA A 199 14.53 -9.65 -4.09
N GLN A 200 13.38 -8.97 -4.21
CA GLN A 200 13.00 -8.16 -5.37
C GLN A 200 13.06 -6.66 -5.10
N ALA A 201 13.34 -6.26 -3.85
CA ALA A 201 13.41 -4.88 -3.42
C ALA A 201 14.73 -4.23 -3.84
N VAL A 202 14.64 -3.00 -4.35
CA VAL A 202 15.81 -2.19 -4.76
C VAL A 202 16.08 -0.99 -3.87
N GLY A 203 15.20 -0.67 -2.93
CA GLY A 203 15.39 0.39 -1.94
C GLY A 203 16.47 0.06 -0.92
N GLU A 204 17.12 1.09 -0.39
CA GLU A 204 18.14 1.00 0.66
C GLU A 204 17.57 0.41 1.97
N VAL A 205 16.30 0.70 2.25
CA VAL A 205 15.53 0.17 3.38
C VAL A 205 14.29 -0.57 2.87
N VAL A 206 13.83 -1.56 3.63
CA VAL A 206 12.57 -2.26 3.36
C VAL A 206 11.59 -2.06 4.50
N ALA A 207 10.37 -1.63 4.16
CA ALA A 207 9.27 -1.50 5.11
C ALA A 207 8.17 -2.52 4.78
N PHE A 208 7.86 -3.42 5.72
CA PHE A 208 6.74 -4.34 5.58
C PHE A 208 5.46 -3.69 6.09
N VAL A 209 4.42 -3.67 5.26
CA VAL A 209 3.09 -3.14 5.59
C VAL A 209 2.05 -4.22 5.28
N ASP A 210 1.12 -4.47 6.19
CA ASP A 210 0.05 -5.44 5.92
C ASP A 210 -1.01 -4.81 5.00
N CYS A 211 -1.75 -5.64 4.27
CA CYS A 211 -2.67 -5.23 3.19
C CYS A 211 -4.00 -4.59 3.65
N HIS A 212 -4.11 -4.26 4.93
CA HIS A 212 -5.27 -3.59 5.53
C HIS A 212 -4.81 -2.54 6.55
N CYS A 213 -3.81 -1.73 6.15
CA CYS A 213 -3.23 -0.66 6.96
C CYS A 213 -3.54 0.73 6.38
N GLU A 214 -3.52 1.75 7.24
CA GLU A 214 -3.58 3.14 6.83
C GLU A 214 -2.47 3.93 7.52
N CYS A 215 -1.47 4.32 6.73
CA CYS A 215 -0.36 5.16 7.19
C CYS A 215 -0.82 6.56 7.56
N THR A 216 -0.39 7.04 8.74
CA THR A 216 -0.56 8.42 9.16
C THR A 216 0.45 9.34 8.45
N HIS A 217 0.21 10.64 8.50
CA HIS A 217 1.18 11.61 7.99
C HIS A 217 2.50 11.53 8.78
N GLY A 218 3.63 11.59 8.08
CA GLY A 218 4.97 11.56 8.68
C GLY A 218 5.32 10.24 9.36
N TRP A 219 4.80 9.12 8.86
CA TRP A 219 5.02 7.79 9.46
C TRP A 219 6.41 7.22 9.17
N LEU A 220 7.00 7.56 8.02
CA LEU A 220 8.20 6.89 7.50
C LEU A 220 9.48 7.63 7.89
N GLU A 221 9.49 8.95 7.83
CA GLU A 221 10.69 9.77 8.08
C GLU A 221 11.34 9.49 9.44
N PRO A 222 10.59 9.37 10.56
CA PRO A 222 11.17 9.02 11.85
C PRO A 222 11.79 7.61 11.89
N LEU A 223 11.27 6.68 11.07
CA LEU A 223 11.81 5.32 10.99
C LEU A 223 13.13 5.31 10.23
N LEU A 224 13.21 6.06 9.12
CA LEU A 224 14.41 6.13 8.29
C LEU A 224 15.55 6.92 8.94
N GLU A 225 15.23 7.95 9.74
CA GLU A 225 16.26 8.70 10.47
C GLU A 225 16.93 7.85 11.58
N GLY A 226 16.24 6.82 12.06
CA GLY A 226 16.75 5.93 13.11
C GLY A 226 17.64 4.78 12.61
N ILE A 227 17.80 4.62 11.29
CA ILE A 227 18.61 3.59 10.63
C ILE A 227 19.99 4.15 10.32
#